data_AF-A0A529T0R6-F1
#
_entry.id   AF-A0A529T0R6-F1
#
_cell.length_a   1.000
_cell.length_b   1.000
_cell.length_c   1.000
_cell.angle_alpha   90.00
_cell.angle_beta   90.00
_cell.angle_gamma   90.00
#
_symmetry.space_group_name_H-M   'P 1'
#
loop_
_entity.id
_entity.type
_entity.pdbx_description
1 polymer ?
#
loop_
_entity_poly.entity_id
_entity_poly.type
_entity_poly.pdbx_seq_one_letter_code
_entity_poly.pdbx_strand_id
1 'polypeptide(L)'
;MTPAARLQATIELMDEVDSVARPADAVVSAWFRARRYIGDRDRGQILELLYALLRHHARLGWWLARHGREDRPRNRLLAWLTLKEGNAPDQIKRLFNGAKFAPAMLTDREHALLVKLQGGTIDHPGMPEEVRLECPSWAADPLRRRFEEAFGQEMAALLTPPQFDLRVNPIKSTREAMLGALKDLGLRAQPSTIAPFGIRVHERPSLTSLPMLKKGEVEIQDEG
;
A
#
# COMPACT_ATOMS: atom_id res chain seq x y z
N MET A 1 10.54 -5.60 14.49
CA MET A 1 9.54 -6.66 14.79
C MET A 1 9.88 -7.91 13.99
N THR A 2 9.33 -9.08 14.33
CA THR A 2 9.46 -10.28 13.47
C THR A 2 8.55 -10.13 12.23
N PRO A 3 8.82 -10.84 11.12
CA PRO A 3 7.91 -10.84 9.96
C PRO A 3 6.47 -11.21 10.33
N ALA A 4 6.28 -12.26 11.13
CA ALA A 4 4.97 -12.65 11.64
C ALA A 4 4.28 -11.53 12.42
N ALA A 5 5.01 -10.84 13.32
CA ALA A 5 4.43 -9.74 14.09
C ALA A 5 3.98 -8.56 13.23
N ARG A 6 4.66 -8.29 12.10
CA ARG A 6 4.20 -7.28 11.14
C ARG A 6 2.93 -7.69 10.41
N LEU A 7 2.77 -8.97 10.07
CA LEU A 7 1.52 -9.48 9.49
C LEU A 7 0.35 -9.30 10.46
N GLN A 8 0.55 -9.66 11.73
CA GLN A 8 -0.48 -9.48 12.76
C GLN A 8 -0.86 -8.01 12.93
N ALA A 9 0.14 -7.13 13.03
CA ALA A 9 -0.09 -5.68 13.09
C ALA A 9 -0.85 -5.15 11.87
N THR A 10 -0.57 -5.68 10.67
CA THR A 10 -1.27 -5.28 9.44
C THR A 10 -2.72 -5.77 9.44
N ILE A 11 -2.98 -6.99 9.93
CA ILE A 11 -4.36 -7.50 10.10
C ILE A 11 -5.14 -6.59 11.04
N GLU A 12 -4.59 -6.25 12.21
CA GLU A 12 -5.23 -5.38 13.20
C GLU A 12 -5.49 -3.97 12.66
N LEU A 13 -4.52 -3.41 11.94
CA LEU A 13 -4.66 -2.07 11.34
C LEU A 13 -5.73 -2.07 10.24
N MET A 14 -5.74 -3.09 9.38
CA MET A 14 -6.76 -3.21 8.33
C MET A 14 -8.15 -3.43 8.93
N ASP A 15 -8.28 -4.19 10.00
CA ASP A 15 -9.56 -4.38 10.71
C ASP A 15 -10.10 -3.05 11.26
N GLU A 16 -9.22 -2.18 11.79
CA GLU A 16 -9.62 -0.84 12.24
C GLU A 16 -9.99 0.08 11.06
N VAL A 17 -9.30 -0.03 9.92
CA VAL A 17 -9.63 0.71 8.69
C VAL A 17 -11.00 0.29 8.16
N ASP A 18 -11.30 -1.00 8.11
CA ASP A 18 -12.58 -1.53 7.61
C ASP A 18 -13.75 -1.20 8.56
N SER A 19 -13.49 -1.12 9.88
CA SER A 19 -14.53 -0.96 10.89
C SER A 19 -14.97 0.48 11.13
N VAL A 20 -14.16 1.46 10.73
CA VAL A 20 -14.39 2.86 11.10
C VAL A 20 -14.66 3.71 9.87
N ALA A 21 -15.78 4.44 9.88
CA ALA A 21 -16.13 5.41 8.84
C ALA A 21 -15.28 6.70 8.93
N ARG A 22 -13.95 6.55 8.79
CA ARG A 22 -12.96 7.64 8.74
C ARG A 22 -11.99 7.38 7.59
N PRO A 23 -11.37 8.44 7.03
CA PRO A 23 -10.27 8.29 6.09
C PRO A 23 -9.15 7.38 6.63
N ALA A 24 -8.62 6.51 5.78
CA ALA A 24 -7.64 5.49 6.17
C ALA A 24 -6.35 6.12 6.74
N ASP A 25 -5.91 7.25 6.19
CA ASP A 25 -4.76 8.01 6.67
C ASP A 25 -4.94 8.51 8.12
N ALA A 26 -6.15 8.95 8.49
CA ALA A 26 -6.48 9.35 9.85
C ALA A 26 -6.44 8.16 10.83
N VAL A 27 -6.98 7.00 10.42
CA VAL A 27 -6.93 5.75 11.20
C VAL A 27 -5.48 5.30 11.41
N VAL A 28 -4.70 5.22 10.32
CA VAL A 28 -3.28 4.87 10.32
C VAL A 28 -2.48 5.77 11.26
N SER A 29 -2.68 7.09 11.17
CA SER A 29 -2.00 8.06 12.02
C SER A 29 -2.33 7.85 13.50
N ALA A 30 -3.61 7.65 13.85
CA ALA A 30 -4.01 7.35 15.22
C ALA A 30 -3.43 6.03 15.73
N TRP A 31 -3.47 4.98 14.91
CA TRP A 31 -3.02 3.63 15.24
C TRP A 31 -1.52 3.59 15.57
N PHE A 32 -0.67 4.24 14.76
CA PHE A 32 0.77 4.33 15.00
C PHE A 32 1.13 5.27 16.16
N ARG A 33 0.35 6.34 16.40
CA ARG A 33 0.56 7.20 17.58
C ARG A 33 0.34 6.45 18.89
N ALA A 34 -0.63 5.54 18.93
CA ALA A 34 -0.88 4.67 20.07
C ALA A 34 0.19 3.56 20.26
N ARG A 35 0.95 3.22 19.20
CA ARG A 35 1.92 2.12 19.18
C ARG A 35 3.35 2.61 18.91
N ARG A 36 3.87 3.43 19.83
CA ARG A 36 5.21 4.05 19.72
C ARG A 36 6.37 3.04 19.70
N TYR A 37 6.15 1.80 20.15
CA TYR A 37 7.15 0.73 20.11
C TYR A 37 7.46 0.22 18.68
N ILE A 38 6.61 0.54 17.70
CA ILE A 38 6.83 0.17 16.30
C ILE A 38 7.76 1.22 15.68
N GLY A 39 9.00 0.82 15.41
CA GLY A 39 10.02 1.68 14.80
C GLY A 39 9.79 1.92 13.30
N ASP A 40 10.41 2.97 12.76
CA ASP A 40 10.19 3.48 11.39
C ASP A 40 10.27 2.41 10.29
N ARG A 41 11.24 1.49 10.37
CA ARG A 41 11.37 0.39 9.40
C ARG A 41 10.14 -0.53 9.40
N ASP A 42 9.67 -0.93 10.59
CA ASP A 42 8.50 -1.78 10.71
C ASP A 42 7.23 -1.03 10.30
N ARG A 43 7.12 0.27 10.61
CA ARG A 43 6.02 1.14 10.13
C ARG A 43 5.95 1.16 8.61
N GLY A 44 7.08 1.37 7.94
CA GLY A 44 7.16 1.37 6.47
C GLY A 44 6.64 0.08 5.86
N GLN A 45 7.06 -1.08 6.38
CA GLN A 45 6.62 -2.39 5.88
C GLN A 45 5.14 -2.67 6.14
N ILE A 46 4.61 -2.25 7.30
CA ILE A 46 3.17 -2.38 7.61
C ILE A 46 2.35 -1.48 6.68
N LEU A 47 2.77 -0.22 6.46
CA LEU A 47 2.10 0.73 5.58
C LEU A 47 2.10 0.25 4.13
N GLU A 48 3.23 -0.23 3.65
CA GLU A 48 3.37 -0.74 2.29
C GLU A 48 2.39 -1.89 2.04
N LEU A 49 2.32 -2.85 2.96
CA LEU A 49 1.41 -3.99 2.87
C LEU A 49 -0.06 -3.55 3.01
N LEU A 50 -0.39 -2.66 3.96
CA LEU A 50 -1.73 -2.11 4.11
C LEU A 50 -2.22 -1.47 2.81
N TYR A 51 -1.44 -0.54 2.25
CA TYR A 51 -1.84 0.16 1.02
C TYR A 51 -1.80 -0.74 -0.21
N ALA A 52 -0.98 -1.80 -0.21
CA ALA A 52 -1.05 -2.82 -1.24
C ALA A 52 -2.39 -3.56 -1.18
N LEU A 53 -2.82 -4.01 -0.01
CA LEU A 53 -4.11 -4.67 0.17
C LEU A 53 -5.29 -3.76 -0.17
N LEU A 54 -5.25 -2.47 0.22
CA LEU A 54 -6.30 -1.49 -0.13
C LEU A 54 -6.41 -1.27 -1.65
N ARG A 55 -5.28 -1.18 -2.36
CA ARG A 55 -5.24 -1.06 -3.83
C ARG A 55 -5.61 -2.34 -4.58
N HIS A 56 -5.82 -3.45 -3.87
CA HIS A 56 -6.19 -4.74 -4.43
C HIS A 56 -7.49 -5.27 -3.81
N HIS A 57 -8.26 -4.41 -3.17
CA HIS A 57 -9.39 -4.79 -2.34
C HIS A 57 -10.45 -5.56 -3.13
N ALA A 58 -10.91 -5.03 -4.27
CA ALA A 58 -11.91 -5.65 -5.12
C ALA A 58 -11.40 -6.96 -5.73
N ARG A 59 -10.15 -7.01 -6.22
CA ARG A 59 -9.56 -8.23 -6.78
C ARG A 59 -9.40 -9.33 -5.73
N LEU A 60 -8.93 -8.99 -4.53
CA LEU A 60 -8.83 -9.93 -3.41
C LEU A 60 -10.22 -10.40 -2.99
N GLY A 61 -11.19 -9.49 -2.86
CA GLY A 61 -12.58 -9.82 -2.55
C GLY A 61 -13.20 -10.77 -3.58
N TRP A 62 -12.92 -10.58 -4.88
CA TRP A 62 -13.36 -11.48 -5.94
C TRP A 62 -12.80 -12.89 -5.80
N TRP A 63 -11.50 -13.02 -5.49
CA TRP A 63 -10.88 -14.32 -5.23
C TRP A 63 -11.49 -15.03 -4.02
N LEU A 64 -11.77 -14.28 -2.95
CA LEU A 64 -12.41 -14.82 -1.76
C LEU A 64 -13.83 -15.29 -2.05
N ALA A 65 -14.64 -14.48 -2.73
CA ALA A 65 -16.00 -14.83 -3.14
C ALA A 65 -16.02 -16.09 -4.03
N ARG A 66 -15.12 -16.17 -5.02
CA ARG A 66 -14.97 -17.34 -5.91
C ARG A 66 -14.70 -18.65 -5.16
N HIS A 67 -14.05 -18.58 -3.99
CA HIS A 67 -13.75 -19.75 -3.16
C HIS A 67 -14.66 -19.87 -1.93
N GLY A 68 -15.77 -19.12 -1.87
CA GLY A 68 -16.73 -19.17 -0.77
C GLY A 68 -16.11 -18.77 0.57
N ARG A 69 -15.24 -17.75 0.55
CA ARG A 69 -14.57 -17.20 1.73
C ARG A 69 -15.10 -15.81 2.01
N GLU A 70 -15.25 -15.52 3.29
CA GLU A 70 -15.63 -14.19 3.76
C GLU A 70 -14.53 -13.18 3.47
N ASP A 71 -14.94 -11.99 3.06
CA ASP A 71 -14.02 -10.90 2.77
C ASP A 71 -13.60 -10.19 4.06
N ARG A 72 -12.60 -10.77 4.73
CA ARG A 72 -12.02 -10.25 5.98
C ARG A 72 -10.55 -9.86 5.77
N PRO A 73 -10.01 -8.88 6.53
CA PRO A 73 -8.60 -8.47 6.46
C PRO A 73 -7.60 -9.64 6.43
N ARG A 74 -7.79 -10.63 7.30
CA ARG A 74 -6.95 -11.82 7.37
C ARG A 74 -6.99 -12.66 6.09
N ASN A 75 -8.18 -12.87 5.51
CA ASN A 75 -8.34 -13.65 4.29
C ASN A 75 -7.76 -12.90 3.07
N ARG A 76 -7.93 -11.58 3.00
CA ARG A 76 -7.30 -10.72 1.98
C ARG A 76 -5.77 -10.82 2.05
N LEU A 77 -5.21 -10.75 3.27
CA LEU A 77 -3.77 -10.91 3.47
C LEU A 77 -3.28 -12.29 3.03
N LEU A 78 -3.96 -13.37 3.40
CA LEU A 78 -3.60 -14.72 2.96
C LEU A 78 -3.62 -14.84 1.44
N ALA A 79 -4.67 -14.34 0.78
CA ALA A 79 -4.77 -14.32 -0.66
C ALA A 79 -3.65 -13.51 -1.32
N TRP A 80 -3.31 -12.34 -0.77
CA TRP A 80 -2.19 -11.52 -1.24
C TRP A 80 -0.84 -12.25 -1.16
N LEU A 81 -0.55 -12.85 0.00
CA LEU A 81 0.70 -13.58 0.23
C LEU A 81 0.87 -14.76 -0.74
N THR A 82 -0.22 -15.36 -1.21
CA THR A 82 -0.17 -16.44 -2.21
C THR A 82 -0.12 -15.90 -3.63
N LEU A 83 -1.04 -15.02 -4.01
CA LEU A 83 -1.25 -14.61 -5.41
C LEU A 83 -0.25 -13.55 -5.90
N LYS A 84 0.19 -12.65 -5.01
CA LYS A 84 1.16 -11.61 -5.37
C LYS A 84 2.57 -11.96 -4.97
N GLU A 85 2.77 -12.36 -3.71
CA GLU A 85 4.10 -12.68 -3.19
C GLU A 85 4.56 -14.09 -3.59
N GLY A 86 3.67 -14.92 -4.13
CA GLY A 86 4.02 -16.27 -4.61
C GLY A 86 4.41 -17.25 -3.51
N ASN A 87 4.08 -16.97 -2.24
CA ASN A 87 4.48 -17.83 -1.14
C ASN A 87 3.71 -19.15 -1.18
N ALA A 88 4.44 -20.26 -1.04
CA ALA A 88 3.86 -21.58 -0.87
C ALA A 88 3.10 -21.67 0.47
N PRO A 89 2.06 -22.54 0.57
CA PRO A 89 1.29 -22.72 1.79
C PRO A 89 2.15 -22.96 3.05
N ASP A 90 3.22 -23.75 2.93
CA ASP A 90 4.13 -24.03 4.05
C ASP A 90 4.94 -22.81 4.50
N GLN A 91 5.30 -21.91 3.59
CA GLN A 91 5.98 -20.66 3.95
C GLN A 91 5.04 -19.75 4.74
N ILE A 92 3.79 -19.63 4.30
CA ILE A 92 2.76 -18.86 4.99
C ILE A 92 2.48 -19.50 6.36
N LYS A 93 2.32 -20.82 6.44
CA LYS A 93 2.09 -21.55 7.70
C LYS A 93 3.14 -21.24 8.77
N ARG A 94 4.41 -21.07 8.41
CA ARG A 94 5.48 -20.69 9.37
C ARG A 94 5.31 -19.29 9.97
N LEU A 95 4.67 -18.38 9.23
CA LEU A 95 4.38 -17.01 9.67
C LEU A 95 3.11 -16.95 10.54
N PHE A 96 2.19 -17.90 10.37
CA PHE A 96 0.94 -18.04 11.12
C PHE A 96 1.08 -19.16 12.16
N ASN A 97 1.90 -18.91 13.18
CA ASN A 97 2.34 -19.92 14.15
C ASN A 97 1.79 -19.72 15.58
N GLY A 98 0.99 -18.67 15.83
CA GLY A 98 0.41 -18.39 17.14
C GLY A 98 1.41 -17.98 18.23
N ALA A 99 2.67 -17.74 17.90
CA ALA A 99 3.65 -17.20 18.85
C ALA A 99 3.26 -15.79 19.32
N LYS A 100 3.94 -15.28 20.34
CA LYS A 100 3.68 -13.94 20.89
C LYS A 100 3.75 -12.88 19.77
N PHE A 101 2.67 -12.09 19.64
CA PHE A 101 2.46 -11.08 18.59
C PHE A 101 2.36 -11.62 17.16
N ALA A 102 2.45 -12.92 16.92
CA ALA A 102 2.24 -13.52 15.61
C ALA A 102 0.75 -13.83 15.39
N PRO A 103 0.30 -13.94 14.13
CA PRO A 103 -1.05 -14.37 13.83
C PRO A 103 -1.33 -15.78 14.36
N ALA A 104 -2.56 -16.00 14.79
CA ALA A 104 -3.07 -17.31 15.14
C ALA A 104 -2.83 -18.32 14.01
N MET A 105 -2.66 -19.59 14.38
CA MET A 105 -2.46 -20.69 13.45
C MET A 105 -3.52 -20.73 12.36
N LEU A 106 -3.11 -21.18 11.16
CA LEU A 106 -4.05 -21.35 10.06
C LEU A 106 -5.12 -22.37 10.42
N THR A 107 -6.37 -22.04 10.11
CA THR A 107 -7.45 -23.02 10.13
C THR A 107 -7.39 -23.94 8.90
N ASP A 108 -8.05 -25.09 8.94
CA ASP A 108 -8.14 -25.99 7.78
C ASP A 108 -8.76 -25.29 6.56
N ARG A 109 -9.73 -24.40 6.80
CA ARG A 109 -10.38 -23.61 5.74
C ARG A 109 -9.42 -22.63 5.08
N GLU A 110 -8.55 -21.99 5.87
CA GLU A 110 -7.51 -21.08 5.39
C GLU A 110 -6.43 -21.84 4.63
N HIS A 111 -5.96 -22.97 5.18
CA HIS A 111 -4.99 -23.82 4.48
C HIS A 111 -5.53 -24.29 3.13
N ALA A 112 -6.78 -24.75 3.07
CA ALA A 112 -7.43 -25.13 1.82
C ALA A 112 -7.57 -23.96 0.83
N LEU A 113 -7.73 -22.72 1.30
CA LEU A 113 -7.69 -21.53 0.44
C LEU A 113 -6.30 -21.35 -0.17
N LEU A 114 -5.24 -21.41 0.64
CA LEU A 114 -3.86 -21.25 0.15
C LEU A 114 -3.52 -22.26 -0.95
N VAL A 115 -3.91 -23.52 -0.77
CA VAL A 115 -3.70 -24.59 -1.77
C VAL A 115 -4.44 -24.28 -3.07
N LYS A 116 -5.68 -23.76 -3.01
CA LYS A 116 -6.48 -23.42 -4.19
C LYS A 116 -5.95 -22.21 -4.96
N LEU A 117 -5.33 -21.26 -4.26
CA LEU A 117 -4.76 -20.05 -4.86
C LEU A 117 -3.34 -20.26 -5.41
N GLN A 118 -2.68 -21.36 -5.03
CA GLN A 118 -1.28 -21.62 -5.40
C GLN A 118 -1.10 -21.68 -6.93
N GLY A 119 -0.10 -20.95 -7.43
CA GLY A 119 0.18 -20.84 -8.87
C GLY A 119 -0.75 -19.87 -9.62
N GLY A 120 -1.75 -19.30 -8.95
CA GLY A 120 -2.55 -18.20 -9.47
C GLY A 120 -1.82 -16.85 -9.39
N THR A 121 -2.37 -15.88 -10.09
CA THR A 121 -1.95 -14.47 -10.05
C THR A 121 -3.06 -13.59 -9.52
N ILE A 122 -2.73 -12.38 -9.08
CA ILE A 122 -3.72 -11.40 -8.61
C ILE A 122 -4.82 -11.16 -9.65
N ASP A 123 -4.45 -10.91 -10.91
CA ASP A 123 -5.42 -10.73 -11.99
C ASP A 123 -5.83 -12.10 -12.55
N HIS A 124 -7.13 -12.26 -12.86
CA HIS A 124 -7.69 -13.48 -13.43
C HIS A 124 -8.55 -13.15 -14.66
N PRO A 125 -8.50 -13.94 -15.76
CA PRO A 125 -9.25 -13.64 -17.00
C PRO A 125 -10.77 -13.54 -16.83
N GLY A 126 -11.33 -14.24 -15.83
CA GLY A 126 -12.74 -14.19 -15.47
C GLY A 126 -13.15 -13.05 -14.53
N MET A 127 -12.24 -12.12 -14.18
CA MET A 127 -12.61 -10.93 -13.41
C MET A 127 -13.34 -9.93 -14.31
N PRO A 128 -14.48 -9.37 -13.87
CA PRO A 128 -15.06 -8.19 -14.50
C PRO A 128 -14.05 -7.04 -14.57
N GLU A 129 -14.18 -6.18 -15.57
CA GLU A 129 -13.24 -5.08 -15.77
C GLU A 129 -13.19 -4.13 -14.58
N GLU A 130 -14.34 -3.80 -13.99
CA GLU A 130 -14.45 -2.93 -12.82
C GLU A 130 -13.69 -3.50 -11.62
N VAL A 131 -13.75 -4.82 -11.43
CA VAL A 131 -13.00 -5.51 -10.37
C VAL A 131 -11.51 -5.44 -10.66
N ARG A 132 -11.09 -5.75 -11.89
CA ARG A 132 -9.67 -5.73 -12.30
C ARG A 132 -9.06 -4.33 -12.15
N LEU A 133 -9.85 -3.30 -12.41
CA LEU A 133 -9.47 -1.88 -12.31
C LEU A 133 -9.75 -1.26 -10.93
N GLU A 134 -10.22 -2.06 -9.96
CA GLU A 134 -10.58 -1.60 -8.60
C GLU A 134 -11.54 -0.41 -8.59
N CYS A 135 -12.41 -0.33 -9.60
CA CYS A 135 -13.39 0.72 -9.76
C CYS A 135 -14.67 0.35 -8.99
N PRO A 136 -15.10 1.13 -7.98
CA PRO A 136 -16.38 0.90 -7.32
C PRO A 136 -17.54 1.00 -8.32
N SER A 137 -18.56 0.17 -8.13
CA SER A 137 -19.71 0.11 -9.05
C SER A 137 -20.42 1.46 -9.23
N TRP A 138 -20.50 2.26 -8.17
CA TRP A 138 -21.10 3.61 -8.21
C TRP A 138 -20.28 4.61 -9.06
N ALA A 139 -18.98 4.37 -9.23
CA ALA A 139 -18.06 5.25 -9.93
C ALA A 139 -17.86 4.84 -11.40
N ALA A 140 -18.11 3.56 -11.74
CA ALA A 140 -17.83 3.00 -13.05
C ALA A 140 -18.50 3.79 -14.19
N ASP A 141 -19.82 3.99 -14.13
CA ASP A 141 -20.55 4.69 -15.19
C ASP A 141 -20.12 6.16 -15.37
N PRO A 142 -20.03 7.00 -14.32
CA PRO A 142 -19.50 8.36 -14.46
C PRO A 142 -18.09 8.43 -15.03
N LEU A 143 -17.19 7.54 -14.59
CA LEU A 143 -15.79 7.54 -15.03
C LEU A 143 -15.66 7.04 -16.46
N ARG A 144 -16.43 6.03 -16.87
CA ARG A 144 -16.51 5.59 -18.27
C ARG A 144 -16.99 6.71 -19.19
N ARG A 145 -18.01 7.48 -18.78
CA ARG A 145 -18.46 8.65 -19.55
C ARG A 145 -17.41 9.77 -19.63
N ARG A 146 -16.60 9.94 -18.56
CA ARG A 146 -15.59 11.01 -18.50
C ARG A 146 -14.34 10.70 -19.31
N PHE A 147 -13.92 9.44 -19.33
CA PHE A 147 -12.65 9.01 -19.91
C PHE A 147 -12.82 8.19 -21.20
N GLU A 148 -14.02 7.73 -21.52
CA GLU A 148 -14.32 6.97 -22.74
C GLU A 148 -13.33 5.80 -22.91
N GLU A 149 -12.67 5.71 -24.07
CA GLU A 149 -11.66 4.68 -24.37
C GLU A 149 -10.46 4.69 -23.40
N ALA A 150 -10.18 5.83 -22.74
CA ALA A 150 -9.09 5.96 -21.78
C ALA A 150 -9.45 5.43 -20.38
N PHE A 151 -10.72 5.07 -20.11
CA PHE A 151 -11.18 4.61 -18.79
C PHE A 151 -10.25 3.55 -18.18
N GLY A 152 -9.91 2.52 -18.95
CA GLY A 152 -9.04 1.43 -18.47
C GLY A 152 -7.64 1.91 -18.07
N GLN A 153 -7.06 2.83 -18.85
CA GLN A 153 -5.74 3.38 -18.59
C GLN A 153 -5.72 4.27 -17.34
N GLU A 154 -6.70 5.16 -17.21
CA GLU A 154 -6.81 6.09 -16.08
C GLU A 154 -7.04 5.36 -14.76
N MET A 155 -7.94 4.36 -14.76
CA MET A 155 -8.15 3.55 -13.57
C MET A 155 -6.92 2.74 -13.19
N ALA A 156 -6.20 2.17 -14.18
CA ALA A 156 -4.97 1.45 -13.91
C ALA A 156 -3.87 2.33 -13.30
N ALA A 157 -3.80 3.62 -13.69
CA ALA A 157 -2.83 4.57 -13.13
C ALA A 157 -3.03 4.77 -11.62
N LEU A 158 -4.28 4.80 -11.14
CA LEU A 158 -4.61 4.94 -9.71
C LEU A 158 -4.16 3.74 -8.85
N LEU A 159 -3.86 2.60 -9.46
CA LEU A 159 -3.43 1.39 -8.76
C LEU A 159 -1.92 1.35 -8.52
N THR A 160 -1.18 2.26 -9.15
CA THR A 160 0.25 2.39 -8.95
C THR A 160 0.54 3.11 -7.64
N PRO A 161 1.63 2.77 -6.93
CA PRO A 161 2.03 3.52 -5.75
C PRO A 161 2.24 5.00 -6.11
N PRO A 162 1.73 5.96 -5.30
CA PRO A 162 1.91 7.38 -5.59
C PRO A 162 3.38 7.80 -5.62
N GLN A 163 3.69 8.84 -6.37
CA GLN A 163 5.03 9.41 -6.41
C GLN A 163 5.33 10.14 -5.09
N PHE A 164 6.62 10.28 -4.76
CA PHE A 164 7.04 11.08 -3.61
C PHE A 164 7.70 12.36 -4.12
N ASP A 165 6.89 13.41 -4.20
CA ASP A 165 7.28 14.70 -4.72
C ASP A 165 7.43 15.74 -3.59
N LEU A 166 8.41 16.62 -3.78
CA LEU A 166 8.76 17.70 -2.88
C LEU A 166 8.71 19.03 -3.63
N ARG A 167 8.17 20.08 -3.01
CA ARG A 167 8.34 21.46 -3.49
C ARG A 167 9.45 22.15 -2.71
N VAL A 168 10.42 22.70 -3.42
CA VAL A 168 11.46 23.56 -2.84
C VAL A 168 10.87 24.92 -2.46
N ASN A 169 11.22 25.43 -1.29
CA ASN A 169 10.93 26.78 -0.87
C ASN A 169 11.98 27.76 -1.44
N PRO A 170 11.64 28.58 -2.46
CA PRO A 170 12.61 29.44 -3.13
C PRO A 170 13.13 30.59 -2.26
N ILE A 171 12.49 30.87 -1.11
CA ILE A 171 12.96 31.87 -0.14
C ILE A 171 14.16 31.33 0.64
N LYS A 172 14.25 30.00 0.81
CA LYS A 172 15.26 29.35 1.67
C LYS A 172 16.32 28.56 0.92
N SER A 173 16.00 28.05 -0.27
CA SER A 173 16.92 27.20 -1.03
C SER A 173 16.63 27.21 -2.52
N THR A 174 17.45 26.48 -3.29
CA THR A 174 17.27 26.24 -4.72
C THR A 174 17.05 24.76 -5.01
N ARG A 175 16.46 24.47 -6.17
CA ARG A 175 16.20 23.08 -6.59
C ARG A 175 17.50 22.29 -6.72
N GLU A 176 18.55 22.91 -7.24
CA GLU A 176 19.87 22.32 -7.43
C GLU A 176 20.53 21.97 -6.08
N ALA A 177 20.43 22.88 -5.09
CA ALA A 177 20.94 22.63 -3.75
C ALA A 177 20.22 21.47 -3.07
N MET A 178 18.89 21.40 -3.22
CA MET A 178 18.09 20.31 -2.63
C MET A 178 18.32 18.97 -3.33
N LEU A 179 18.52 18.95 -4.65
CA LEU A 179 18.94 17.73 -5.37
C LEU A 179 20.29 17.21 -4.86
N GLY A 180 21.25 18.11 -4.63
CA GLY A 180 22.54 17.76 -4.00
C GLY A 180 22.36 17.19 -2.60
N ALA A 181 21.58 17.84 -1.74
CA ALA A 181 21.33 17.39 -0.38
C ALA A 181 20.63 16.01 -0.33
N LEU A 182 19.68 15.75 -1.23
CA LEU A 182 19.03 14.44 -1.34
C LEU A 182 20.02 13.36 -1.81
N LYS A 183 20.89 13.69 -2.77
CA LYS A 183 21.94 12.78 -3.25
C LYS A 183 22.93 12.42 -2.13
N ASP A 184 23.32 13.38 -1.29
CA ASP A 184 24.21 13.15 -0.16
C ASP A 184 23.59 12.23 0.91
N LEU A 185 22.26 12.19 0.97
CA LEU A 185 21.50 11.22 1.77
C LEU A 185 21.33 9.85 1.08
N GLY A 186 21.91 9.66 -0.11
CA GLY A 186 21.80 8.44 -0.91
C GLY A 186 20.44 8.28 -1.61
N LEU A 187 19.65 9.35 -1.74
CA LEU A 187 18.35 9.33 -2.39
C LEU A 187 18.49 9.71 -3.87
N ARG A 188 17.83 8.95 -4.74
CA ARG A 188 17.74 9.27 -6.16
C ARG A 188 16.60 10.26 -6.33
N ALA A 189 16.98 11.49 -6.66
CA ALA A 189 16.06 12.58 -6.88
C ALA A 189 16.31 13.22 -8.24
N GLN A 190 15.24 13.68 -8.89
CA GLN A 190 15.28 14.36 -10.17
C GLN A 190 14.35 15.58 -10.15
N PRO A 191 14.62 16.62 -10.97
CA PRO A 191 13.65 17.68 -11.19
C PRO A 191 12.31 17.10 -11.64
N SER A 192 11.21 17.67 -11.14
CA SER A 192 9.89 17.43 -11.71
C SER A 192 9.80 18.03 -13.12
N THR A 193 8.89 17.51 -13.94
CA THR A 193 8.75 17.87 -15.37
C THR A 193 7.96 19.16 -15.58
N ILE A 194 6.94 19.38 -14.74
CA ILE A 194 5.96 20.48 -14.84
C ILE A 194 6.29 21.56 -13.81
N ALA A 195 6.43 21.18 -12.53
CA ALA A 195 6.64 22.15 -11.46
C ALA A 195 8.09 22.71 -11.47
N PRO A 196 8.32 24.03 -11.59
CA PRO A 196 9.68 24.59 -11.66
C PRO A 196 10.47 24.39 -10.36
N PHE A 197 9.79 24.31 -9.22
CA PHE A 197 10.39 24.07 -7.91
C PHE A 197 10.20 22.65 -7.40
N GLY A 198 9.64 21.75 -8.21
CA GLY A 198 9.39 20.39 -7.79
C GLY A 198 10.61 19.48 -7.95
N ILE A 199 10.67 18.48 -7.07
CA ILE A 199 11.66 17.41 -7.07
C ILE A 199 10.90 16.11 -6.86
N ARG A 200 11.12 15.13 -7.74
CA ARG A 200 10.65 13.76 -7.58
C ARG A 200 11.73 12.91 -6.95
N VAL A 201 11.40 12.21 -5.87
CA VAL A 201 12.28 11.27 -5.19
C VAL A 201 11.80 9.85 -5.47
N HIS A 202 12.72 8.98 -5.90
CA HIS A 202 12.40 7.60 -6.27
C HIS A 202 12.12 6.73 -5.05
N GLU A 203 12.87 6.93 -3.97
CA GLU A 203 12.67 6.24 -2.70
C GLU A 203 11.56 6.88 -1.86
N ARG A 204 11.06 6.13 -0.88
CA ARG A 204 10.14 6.63 0.16
C ARG A 204 10.85 6.69 1.51
N PRO A 205 11.73 7.69 1.74
CA PRO A 205 12.45 7.82 3.01
C PRO A 205 11.49 8.15 4.16
N SER A 206 11.92 7.90 5.38
CA SER A 206 11.21 8.41 6.56
C SER A 206 11.24 9.94 6.53
N LEU A 207 10.10 10.60 6.72
CA LEU A 207 10.06 12.07 6.73
C LEU A 207 10.95 12.66 7.84
N THR A 208 11.16 11.91 8.92
CA THR A 208 12.04 12.31 10.02
C THR A 208 13.52 12.32 9.64
N SER A 209 13.91 11.57 8.61
CA SER A 209 15.28 11.48 8.10
C SER A 209 15.62 12.59 7.09
N LEU A 210 14.65 13.42 6.71
CA LEU A 210 14.85 14.55 5.79
C LEU A 210 14.98 15.86 6.58
N PRO A 211 16.20 16.32 6.94
CA PRO A 211 16.39 17.58 7.66
C PRO A 211 15.81 18.82 6.95
N MET A 212 15.77 18.81 5.60
CA MET A 212 15.25 19.92 4.79
C MET A 212 13.75 20.18 5.01
N LEU A 213 12.96 19.14 5.36
CA LEU A 213 11.56 19.31 5.75
C LEU A 213 11.44 20.10 7.05
N LYS A 214 12.27 19.78 8.05
CA LYS A 214 12.25 20.48 9.35
C LYS A 214 12.71 21.93 9.25
N LYS A 215 13.67 22.20 8.36
CA LYS A 215 14.15 23.57 8.07
C LYS A 215 13.16 24.37 7.22
N GLY A 216 12.15 23.70 6.64
CA GLY A 216 11.20 24.29 5.70
C GLY A 216 11.83 24.71 4.37
N GLU A 217 12.95 24.09 4.01
CA GLU A 217 13.63 24.25 2.71
C GLU A 217 12.86 23.54 1.60
N VAL A 218 12.11 22.48 1.97
CA VAL A 218 11.15 21.80 1.11
C VAL A 218 9.87 21.48 1.89
N GLU A 219 8.78 21.20 1.16
CA GLU A 219 7.54 20.63 1.67
C GLU A 219 7.12 19.43 0.81
N ILE A 220 6.27 18.55 1.34
CA ILE A 220 5.70 17.43 0.56
C ILE A 220 4.53 17.99 -0.24
N GLN A 221 4.62 17.91 -1.56
CA GLN A 221 3.59 18.38 -2.46
C GLN A 221 3.68 17.58 -3.76
N ASP A 222 2.52 17.08 -4.23
CA ASP A 222 2.41 16.46 -5.55
C ASP A 222 2.71 17.48 -6.66
N GLU A 223 3.13 16.98 -7.83
CA GLU A 223 3.41 17.80 -9.00
C GLU A 223 2.14 18.35 -9.68
N GLY A 224 1.01 17.63 -9.55
CA GLY A 224 -0.26 17.91 -10.22
C GLY A 224 -1.06 19.12 -9.74
#